data_AF-A0A6P6FZ56-F1
#
_entry.id   AF-A0A6P6FZ56-F1
#
_cell.length_a   1.000
_cell.length_b   1.000
_cell.length_c   1.000
_cell.angle_alpha   90.00
_cell.angle_beta   90.00
_cell.angle_gamma   90.00
#
_symmetry.space_group_name_H-M   'P 1'
#
loop_
_entity.id
_entity.type
_entity.pdbx_description
1 polymer ?
#
loop_
_entity_poly.entity_id
_entity_poly.type
_entity_poly.pdbx_seq_one_letter_code
_entity_poly.pdbx_strand_id
1 'polypeptide(L)'
;MSSSVTEGFVHQGKLLVHIAENGHSYELDCVETTPVEGVMRHIESLTGIGMNDQLVLCCHIRLEPQRPLSAYKLPADDREVFIFNKARLQNNTPPPPPEQVDVIDIADPQSPSSSHNSHPLDDAPDPALKALPSYERQFRYHYHKGHAIYSRTQVKYETCERLLREQKVQERAVDVARENMEHYHKVIKQNYREFMKRYLLQNRIHSDLLANFEKEIEKLRSLKLHPVLQTATRKCLLDFVKEENLRKTAESCGGSHRQFESKVSQFKQMFVEVDRKVEELSASRASLPIRNCELTIKDCQRFITEQKSIMQSLRLVSFLSFTIFAT
;
A
#
# COMPACT_ATOMS: atom_id res chain seq x y z
N MET A 1 -22.35 4.24 -51.08
CA MET A 1 -22.11 3.34 -49.94
C MET A 1 -21.22 4.07 -48.98
N SER A 2 -21.80 4.62 -47.90
CA SER A 2 -21.05 5.38 -46.89
C SER A 2 -20.50 4.41 -45.85
N SER A 3 -19.19 4.42 -45.72
CA SER A 3 -18.42 3.75 -44.69
C SER A 3 -18.61 4.50 -43.37
N SER A 4 -19.40 3.94 -42.46
CA SER A 4 -19.43 4.40 -41.07
C SER A 4 -18.16 3.92 -40.37
N VAL A 5 -17.22 4.84 -40.17
CA VAL A 5 -16.09 4.67 -39.26
C VAL A 5 -16.67 4.55 -37.86
N THR A 6 -16.59 3.37 -37.26
CA THR A 6 -16.76 3.20 -35.82
C THR A 6 -15.59 3.89 -35.12
N GLU A 7 -15.76 5.17 -34.79
CA GLU A 7 -14.99 5.81 -33.73
C GLU A 7 -15.22 4.99 -32.46
N GLY A 8 -14.21 4.21 -32.07
CA GLY A 8 -14.22 3.53 -30.79
C GLY A 8 -14.28 4.59 -29.71
N PHE A 9 -15.40 4.67 -28.99
CA PHE A 9 -15.54 5.50 -27.81
C PHE A 9 -14.51 5.03 -26.78
N VAL A 10 -13.38 5.71 -26.72
CA VAL A 10 -12.40 5.53 -25.66
C VAL A 10 -13.03 6.13 -24.40
N HIS A 11 -13.47 5.28 -23.46
CA HIS A 11 -13.97 5.76 -22.18
C HIS A 11 -12.83 6.45 -21.43
N GLN A 12 -12.92 7.79 -21.37
CA GLN A 12 -12.11 8.64 -20.52
C GLN A 12 -12.70 8.58 -19.11
N GLY A 13 -11.88 8.23 -18.12
CA GLY A 13 -12.29 8.11 -16.74
C GLY A 13 -11.24 8.65 -15.78
N LYS A 14 -11.69 9.01 -14.59
CA LYS A 14 -10.84 9.45 -13.48
C LYS A 14 -10.43 8.24 -12.66
N LEU A 15 -9.14 8.02 -12.52
CA LEU A 15 -8.57 6.95 -11.70
C LEU A 15 -8.10 7.52 -10.37
N LEU A 16 -8.65 7.02 -9.27
CA LEU A 16 -8.20 7.37 -7.94
C LEU A 16 -7.01 6.51 -7.53
N VAL A 17 -5.87 7.14 -7.28
CA VAL A 17 -4.61 6.50 -6.91
C VAL A 17 -4.19 6.95 -5.53
N HIS A 18 -3.92 5.99 -4.65
CA HIS A 18 -3.53 6.21 -3.26
C HIS A 18 -2.09 5.78 -3.01
N ILE A 19 -1.36 6.57 -2.23
CA ILE A 19 -0.06 6.18 -1.70
C ILE A 19 -0.27 5.51 -0.35
N ALA A 20 0.05 4.22 -0.27
CA ALA A 20 -0.22 3.41 0.91
C ALA A 20 0.54 3.91 2.16
N GLU A 21 1.71 4.52 1.96
CA GLU A 21 2.60 4.97 3.06
C GLU A 21 2.03 6.17 3.82
N ASN A 22 1.43 7.15 3.15
CA ASN A 22 0.97 8.41 3.76
C ASN A 22 -0.53 8.71 3.56
N GLY A 23 -1.25 7.89 2.79
CA GLY A 23 -2.67 8.09 2.51
C GLY A 23 -3.00 9.20 1.51
N HIS A 24 -1.99 9.83 0.91
CA HIS A 24 -2.21 10.84 -0.13
C HIS A 24 -2.92 10.24 -1.33
N SER A 25 -3.82 11.03 -1.92
CA SER A 25 -4.71 10.59 -2.99
C SER A 25 -4.56 11.51 -4.19
N TYR A 26 -4.45 10.91 -5.37
CA TYR A 26 -4.29 11.60 -6.64
C TYR A 26 -5.37 11.12 -7.60
N GLU A 27 -6.01 12.07 -8.28
CA GLU A 27 -6.97 11.78 -9.32
C GLU A 27 -6.29 11.95 -10.68
N LEU A 28 -6.22 10.87 -11.45
CA LEU A 28 -5.56 10.86 -12.75
C LEU A 28 -6.58 10.71 -13.86
N ASP A 29 -6.56 11.64 -14.81
CA ASP A 29 -7.30 11.48 -16.06
C ASP A 29 -6.60 10.43 -16.92
N CYS A 30 -7.28 9.31 -17.18
CA CYS A 30 -6.76 8.23 -17.99
C CYS A 30 -7.85 7.57 -18.82
N VAL A 31 -7.42 6.75 -19.77
CA VAL A 31 -8.30 5.95 -20.62
C VAL A 31 -8.06 4.47 -20.39
N GLU A 32 -9.03 3.63 -20.72
CA GLU A 32 -8.94 2.16 -20.63
C GLU A 32 -7.68 1.55 -21.27
N THR A 33 -7.17 2.18 -22.34
CA THR A 33 -5.96 1.73 -23.07
C THR A 33 -4.65 2.21 -22.45
N THR A 34 -4.71 3.06 -21.42
CA THR A 34 -3.52 3.57 -20.73
C THR A 34 -2.78 2.38 -20.10
N PRO A 35 -1.46 2.22 -20.34
CA PRO A 35 -0.68 1.21 -19.64
C PRO A 35 -0.54 1.57 -18.16
N VAL A 36 -0.50 0.57 -17.28
CA VAL A 36 -0.21 0.76 -15.84
C VAL A 36 1.09 1.54 -15.64
N GLU A 37 2.09 1.30 -16.50
CA GLU A 37 3.35 2.05 -16.51
C GLU A 37 3.16 3.57 -16.63
N GLY A 38 2.15 4.02 -17.38
CA GLY A 38 1.82 5.44 -17.50
C GLY A 38 1.38 6.06 -16.17
N VAL A 39 0.57 5.33 -15.39
CA VAL A 39 0.17 5.71 -14.03
C VAL A 39 1.40 5.75 -13.11
N MET A 40 2.27 4.75 -13.18
CA MET A 40 3.47 4.67 -12.36
C MET A 40 4.44 5.83 -12.59
N ARG A 41 4.67 6.22 -13.86
CA ARG A 41 5.51 7.38 -14.21
C ARG A 41 4.92 8.69 -13.68
N HIS A 42 3.59 8.84 -13.78
CA HIS A 42 2.93 10.03 -13.26
C HIS A 42 3.12 10.14 -11.75
N ILE A 43 2.92 9.04 -11.02
CA ILE A 43 3.09 9.02 -9.56
C ILE A 43 4.55 9.21 -9.16
N GLU A 44 5.50 8.65 -9.90
CA GLU A 44 6.94 8.89 -9.68
C GLU A 44 7.25 10.39 -9.74
N SER A 45 6.69 11.11 -10.71
CA SER A 45 6.90 12.57 -10.84
C SER A 45 6.33 13.39 -9.67
N LEU A 46 5.29 12.89 -9.01
CA LEU A 46 4.62 13.57 -7.89
C LEU A 46 5.22 13.22 -6.52
N THR A 47 5.67 11.98 -6.36
CA THR A 47 6.04 11.41 -5.05
C THR A 47 7.52 11.10 -4.90
N GLY A 48 8.26 11.03 -6.02
CA GLY A 48 9.64 10.59 -6.05
C GLY A 48 9.84 9.09 -5.80
N ILE A 49 8.77 8.30 -5.67
CA ILE A 49 8.88 6.84 -5.54
C ILE A 49 9.25 6.27 -6.91
N GLY A 50 10.47 5.74 -7.01
CA GLY A 50 10.99 5.17 -8.25
C GLY A 50 10.08 4.06 -8.82
N MET A 51 9.89 4.02 -10.14
CA MET A 51 9.00 3.03 -10.77
C MET A 51 9.30 1.58 -10.37
N ASN A 52 10.58 1.23 -10.25
CA ASN A 52 11.01 -0.12 -9.86
C ASN A 52 10.61 -0.46 -8.42
N ASP A 53 10.51 0.56 -7.57
CA ASP A 53 10.10 0.45 -6.17
C ASP A 53 8.59 0.52 -6.00
N GLN A 54 7.81 0.87 -7.03
CA GLN A 54 6.35 0.87 -6.94
C GLN A 54 5.79 -0.56 -7.07
N LEU A 55 5.00 -0.98 -6.07
CA LEU A 55 4.10 -2.12 -6.12
C LEU A 55 2.67 -1.58 -6.24
N VAL A 56 2.03 -1.84 -7.38
CA VAL A 56 0.71 -1.31 -7.72
C VAL A 56 -0.34 -2.40 -7.50
N LEU A 57 -1.31 -2.15 -6.63
CA LEU A 57 -2.39 -3.09 -6.30
C LEU A 57 -3.77 -2.46 -6.59
N CYS A 58 -4.70 -3.28 -7.08
CA CYS A 58 -6.12 -2.97 -7.16
C CYS A 58 -6.88 -4.18 -6.59
N CYS A 59 -7.60 -3.98 -5.48
CA CYS A 59 -8.10 -5.10 -4.66
C CYS A 59 -6.94 -6.06 -4.33
N HIS A 60 -7.14 -7.37 -4.43
CA HIS A 60 -6.09 -8.38 -4.22
C HIS A 60 -5.10 -8.55 -5.40
N ILE A 61 -5.26 -7.83 -6.51
CA ILE A 61 -4.52 -8.10 -7.75
C ILE A 61 -3.34 -7.14 -7.90
N ARG A 62 -2.17 -7.68 -8.24
CA ARG A 62 -1.02 -6.89 -8.68
C ARG A 62 -1.18 -6.46 -10.13
N LEU A 63 -0.99 -5.17 -10.37
CA LEU A 63 -1.02 -4.58 -11.72
C LEU A 63 0.36 -4.71 -12.37
N GLU A 64 0.37 -5.21 -13.60
CA GLU A 64 1.58 -5.41 -14.39
C GLU A 64 1.83 -4.16 -15.27
N PRO A 65 3.02 -3.55 -15.23
CA PRO A 65 3.30 -2.27 -15.89
C PRO A 65 2.91 -2.23 -17.38
N GLN A 66 3.19 -3.32 -18.10
CA GLN A 66 2.97 -3.46 -19.54
C GLN A 66 1.51 -3.70 -19.93
N ARG A 67 0.61 -3.97 -18.97
CA ARG A 67 -0.80 -4.24 -19.27
C ARG A 67 -1.62 -2.95 -19.28
N PRO A 68 -2.63 -2.83 -20.16
CA PRO A 68 -3.57 -1.71 -20.13
C PRO A 68 -4.46 -1.78 -18.88
N LEU A 69 -4.96 -0.63 -18.43
CA LEU A 69 -5.90 -0.51 -17.32
C LEU A 69 -7.18 -1.34 -17.54
N SER A 70 -7.64 -1.47 -18.79
CA SER A 70 -8.79 -2.30 -19.16
C SER A 70 -8.65 -3.77 -18.77
N ALA A 71 -7.42 -4.31 -18.72
CA ALA A 71 -7.17 -5.69 -18.27
C ALA A 71 -7.58 -5.91 -16.79
N TYR A 72 -7.72 -4.82 -16.04
CA TYR A 72 -8.11 -4.79 -14.62
C TYR A 72 -9.48 -4.12 -14.40
N LYS A 73 -10.20 -3.80 -15.48
CA LYS A 73 -11.47 -3.04 -15.46
C LYS A 73 -11.30 -1.64 -14.86
N LEU A 74 -10.25 -0.94 -15.28
CA LEU A 74 -9.94 0.43 -14.88
C LEU A 74 -9.90 1.36 -16.12
N PRO A 75 -10.19 2.66 -15.97
CA PRO A 75 -10.73 3.32 -14.77
C PRO A 75 -12.19 2.93 -14.48
N ALA A 76 -12.58 2.86 -13.21
CA ALA A 76 -13.95 2.61 -12.77
C ALA A 76 -14.23 3.34 -11.45
N ASP A 77 -15.43 3.90 -11.29
CA ASP A 77 -15.80 4.75 -10.14
C ASP A 77 -15.74 4.02 -8.79
N ASP A 78 -15.87 2.69 -8.79
CA ASP A 78 -15.87 1.84 -7.60
C ASP A 78 -14.49 1.23 -7.29
N ARG A 79 -13.44 1.59 -8.04
CA ARG A 79 -12.12 0.97 -7.92
C ARG A 79 -11.01 1.99 -7.69
N GLU A 80 -10.27 1.76 -6.63
CA GLU A 80 -9.10 2.54 -6.24
C GLU A 80 -7.82 1.74 -6.49
N VAL A 81 -6.74 2.42 -6.85
CA VAL A 81 -5.40 1.83 -7.01
C VAL A 81 -4.51 2.26 -5.85
N PHE A 82 -3.80 1.31 -5.26
CA PHE A 82 -2.88 1.56 -4.16
C PHE A 82 -1.44 1.33 -4.61
N ILE A 83 -0.56 2.27 -4.28
CA ILE A 83 0.87 2.21 -4.57
C ILE A 83 1.63 2.05 -3.26
N PHE A 84 2.40 0.97 -3.20
CA PHE A 84 3.30 0.65 -2.09
C PHE A 84 4.75 0.85 -2.52
N ASN A 85 5.56 1.39 -1.63
CA ASN A 85 6.99 1.51 -1.82
C ASN A 85 7.69 0.20 -1.37
N LYS A 86 8.17 -0.60 -2.32
CA LYS A 86 8.89 -1.86 -2.05
C LYS A 86 10.12 -1.67 -1.19
N ALA A 87 10.81 -0.54 -1.31
CA ALA A 87 11.96 -0.24 -0.45
C ALA A 87 11.56 -0.15 1.03
N ARG A 88 10.30 0.20 1.32
CA ARG A 88 9.73 0.23 2.68
C ARG A 88 9.22 -1.12 3.17
N LEU A 89 8.99 -2.07 2.27
CA LEU A 89 8.49 -3.41 2.60
C LEU A 89 9.61 -4.42 2.92
N GLN A 90 10.88 -3.99 2.88
CA GLN A 90 12.00 -4.86 3.20
C GLN A 90 12.12 -5.09 4.70
N ASN A 91 12.61 -6.26 5.08
CA ASN A 91 12.88 -6.59 6.48
C ASN A 91 13.86 -5.58 7.08
N ASN A 92 13.59 -5.14 8.31
CA ASN A 92 14.43 -4.20 9.08
C ASN A 92 14.54 -2.78 8.49
N THR A 93 13.64 -2.40 7.57
CA THR A 93 13.58 -1.00 7.13
C THR A 93 13.14 -0.11 8.30
N PRO A 94 13.80 1.04 8.56
CA PRO A 94 13.32 1.97 9.57
C PRO A 94 11.93 2.50 9.23
N PRO A 95 11.12 2.86 10.25
CA PRO A 95 9.82 3.47 10.03
C PRO A 95 9.96 4.77 9.22
N PRO A 96 8.93 5.15 8.44
CA PRO A 96 8.96 6.40 7.70
C PRO A 96 9.13 7.59 8.66
N PRO A 97 9.79 8.68 8.22
CA PRO A 97 9.89 9.88 9.03
C PRO A 97 8.48 10.42 9.33
N PRO A 98 8.28 11.06 10.50
CA PRO A 98 7.00 11.69 10.81
C PRO A 98 6.60 12.68 9.72
N GLU A 99 5.32 12.67 9.33
CA GLU A 99 4.80 13.63 8.37
C GLU A 99 4.92 15.05 8.93
N GLN A 100 5.47 15.96 8.12
CA GLN A 100 5.53 17.37 8.47
C GLN A 100 4.15 17.98 8.27
N VAL A 101 3.47 18.27 9.37
CA VAL A 101 2.18 18.96 9.34
C VAL A 101 2.46 20.46 9.39
N ASP A 102 2.17 21.17 8.31
CA ASP A 102 2.25 22.62 8.26
C ASP A 102 1.19 23.23 9.19
N VAL A 103 1.63 23.61 10.40
CA VAL A 103 0.78 24.37 11.33
C VAL A 103 0.88 25.83 10.95
N ILE A 104 -0.17 26.36 10.28
CA ILE A 104 -0.24 27.78 9.97
C ILE A 104 -0.25 28.57 11.28
N ASP A 105 0.82 29.36 11.50
CA ASP A 105 0.92 30.25 12.63
C ASP A 105 0.20 31.57 12.32
N ILE A 106 -0.98 31.74 12.93
CA ILE A 106 -1.73 32.97 12.85
C ILE A 106 -1.29 33.84 14.02
N ALA A 107 -0.57 34.93 13.73
CA ALA A 107 -0.06 35.83 14.75
C ALA A 107 -1.19 36.45 15.59
N ASP A 108 -0.92 36.66 16.88
CA ASP A 108 -1.84 37.38 17.76
C ASP A 108 -1.86 38.88 17.39
N PRO A 109 -3.02 39.55 17.50
CA PRO A 109 -3.09 40.98 17.23
C PRO A 109 -2.30 41.78 18.29
N GLN A 110 -1.72 42.90 17.86
CA GLN A 110 -1.00 43.80 18.76
C GLN A 110 -1.94 44.42 19.80
N SER A 111 -1.43 44.59 21.02
CA SER A 111 -2.15 45.26 22.11
C SER A 111 -2.53 46.70 21.71
N PRO A 112 -3.72 47.18 22.09
CA PRO A 112 -4.14 48.54 21.75
C PRO A 112 -3.27 49.56 22.49
N SER A 113 -2.75 50.55 21.76
CA SER A 113 -2.06 51.71 22.34
C SER A 113 -2.63 53.00 21.74
N SER A 114 -2.77 54.03 22.57
CA SER A 114 -3.17 55.37 22.13
C SER A 114 -2.12 56.01 21.20
N SER A 115 -0.84 55.64 21.37
CA SER A 115 0.27 56.15 20.55
C SER A 115 0.18 55.78 19.07
N HIS A 116 -0.53 54.69 18.75
CA HIS A 116 -0.59 54.16 17.38
C HIS A 116 -1.90 54.51 16.65
N ASN A 117 -2.91 55.03 17.36
CA ASN A 117 -4.21 55.37 16.80
C ASN A 117 -4.84 56.52 17.60
N SER A 118 -4.30 57.74 17.49
CA SER A 118 -4.81 58.93 18.17
C SER A 118 -6.25 59.25 17.75
N HIS A 119 -7.12 59.55 18.72
CA HIS A 119 -8.53 59.86 18.49
C HIS A 119 -8.84 61.30 18.98
N PRO A 120 -9.66 62.10 18.28
CA PRO A 120 -9.97 63.49 18.66
C PRO A 120 -10.52 63.66 20.09
N LEU A 121 -11.23 62.65 20.60
CA LEU A 121 -11.79 62.62 21.96
C LEU A 121 -10.80 62.19 23.05
N ASP A 122 -9.56 61.80 22.72
CA ASP A 122 -8.58 61.40 23.74
C ASP A 122 -8.23 62.56 24.71
N ASP A 123 -8.37 63.80 24.24
CA ASP A 123 -8.13 65.03 25.00
C ASP A 123 -9.43 65.71 25.47
N ALA A 124 -10.58 65.04 25.36
CA ALA A 124 -11.85 65.59 25.78
C ALA A 124 -11.87 65.88 27.31
N PRO A 125 -12.44 67.02 27.74
CA PRO A 125 -12.52 67.39 29.16
C PRO A 125 -13.54 66.55 29.92
N ASP A 126 -14.56 66.02 29.24
CA ASP A 126 -15.54 65.09 29.81
C ASP A 126 -14.95 63.67 29.87
N PRO A 127 -14.79 63.08 31.08
CA PRO A 127 -14.28 61.72 31.25
C PRO A 127 -15.09 60.66 30.49
N ALA A 128 -16.41 60.85 30.34
CA ALA A 128 -17.26 59.90 29.62
C ALA A 128 -16.94 59.90 28.12
N LEU A 129 -16.76 61.08 27.51
CA LEU A 129 -16.38 61.21 26.11
C LEU A 129 -14.95 60.72 25.85
N LYS A 130 -14.04 60.95 26.80
CA LYS A 130 -12.66 60.47 26.74
C LYS A 130 -12.54 58.93 26.83
N ALA A 131 -13.52 58.26 27.42
CA ALA A 131 -13.52 56.80 27.55
C ALA A 131 -13.95 56.07 26.25
N LEU A 132 -14.75 56.71 25.40
CA LEU A 132 -15.30 56.08 24.19
C LEU A 132 -14.23 55.52 23.22
N PRO A 133 -13.15 56.26 22.88
CA PRO A 133 -12.10 55.73 22.01
C PRO A 133 -11.32 54.58 22.66
N SER A 134 -11.19 54.59 23.99
CA SER A 134 -10.58 53.49 24.73
C SER A 134 -11.42 52.22 24.60
N TYR A 135 -12.74 52.32 24.79
CA TYR A 135 -13.64 51.19 24.61
C TYR A 135 -13.66 50.68 23.17
N GLU A 136 -13.65 51.56 22.18
CA GLU A 136 -13.60 51.17 20.78
C GLU A 136 -12.30 50.42 20.44
N ARG A 137 -11.14 50.94 20.85
CA ARG A 137 -9.84 50.27 20.64
C ARG A 137 -9.81 48.90 21.31
N GLN A 138 -10.30 48.79 22.54
CA GLN A 138 -10.40 47.52 23.26
C GLN A 138 -11.33 46.55 22.53
N PHE A 139 -12.50 47.01 22.08
CA PHE A 139 -13.44 46.20 21.34
C PHE A 139 -12.85 45.67 20.02
N ARG A 140 -12.22 46.53 19.21
CA ARG A 140 -11.52 46.14 17.98
C ARG A 140 -10.41 45.12 18.28
N TYR A 141 -9.62 45.34 19.33
CA TYR A 141 -8.58 44.39 19.73
C TYR A 141 -9.16 43.02 20.07
N HIS A 142 -10.21 42.97 20.90
CA HIS A 142 -10.87 41.72 21.27
C HIS A 142 -11.54 41.03 20.08
N TYR A 143 -12.13 41.78 19.15
CA TYR A 143 -12.65 41.26 17.90
C TYR A 143 -11.55 40.58 17.07
N HIS A 144 -10.43 41.26 16.83
CA HIS A 144 -9.31 40.69 16.08
C HIS A 144 -8.69 39.49 16.80
N LYS A 145 -8.62 39.52 18.13
CA LYS A 145 -8.10 38.41 18.93
C LYS A 145 -9.01 37.19 18.82
N GLY A 146 -10.33 37.39 18.95
CA GLY A 146 -11.32 36.35 18.71
C GLY A 146 -11.23 35.77 17.30
N HIS A 147 -11.09 36.63 16.30
CA HIS A 147 -10.94 36.23 14.90
C HIS A 147 -9.68 35.39 14.67
N ALA A 148 -8.54 35.78 15.24
CA ALA A 148 -7.29 35.03 15.14
C ALA A 148 -7.42 33.63 15.77
N ILE A 149 -8.01 33.53 16.97
CA ILE A 149 -8.27 32.25 17.65
C ILE A 149 -9.21 31.36 16.82
N TYR A 150 -10.31 31.93 16.32
CA TYR A 150 -11.27 31.21 15.47
C TYR A 150 -10.61 30.68 14.20
N SER A 151 -9.88 31.53 13.49
CA SER A 151 -9.17 31.16 12.26
C SER A 151 -8.15 30.05 12.53
N ARG A 152 -7.41 30.13 13.65
CA ARG A 152 -6.42 29.11 14.03
C ARG A 152 -7.09 27.78 14.36
N THR A 153 -8.25 27.82 15.02
CA THR A 153 -9.05 26.64 15.33
C THR A 153 -9.57 25.98 14.06
N GLN A 154 -10.09 26.78 13.12
CA GLN A 154 -10.61 26.29 11.85
C GLN A 154 -9.52 25.59 11.02
N VAL A 155 -8.35 26.21 10.85
CA VAL A 155 -7.23 25.60 10.14
C VAL A 155 -6.80 24.27 10.79
N LYS A 156 -6.66 24.23 12.12
CA LYS A 156 -6.30 22.99 12.82
C LYS A 156 -7.34 21.88 12.61
N TYR A 157 -8.62 22.24 12.59
CA TYR A 157 -9.70 21.30 12.36
C TYR A 157 -9.67 20.73 10.94
N GLU A 158 -9.53 21.57 9.92
CA GLU A 158 -9.42 21.16 8.52
C GLU A 158 -8.20 20.25 8.31
N THR A 159 -7.07 20.54 8.96
CA THR A 159 -5.89 19.67 8.98
C THR A 159 -6.18 18.31 9.62
N CYS A 160 -6.86 18.28 10.77
CA CYS A 160 -7.27 17.02 11.41
C CYS A 160 -8.20 16.20 10.52
N GLU A 161 -9.15 16.83 9.83
CA GLU A 161 -10.05 16.15 8.88
C GLU A 161 -9.30 15.57 7.68
N ARG A 162 -8.30 16.30 7.16
CA ARG A 162 -7.42 15.79 6.10
C ARG A 162 -6.64 14.57 6.56
N LEU A 163 -5.93 14.67 7.69
CA LEU A 163 -5.15 13.57 8.27
C LEU A 163 -6.02 12.35 8.58
N LEU A 164 -7.26 12.56 9.05
CA LEU A 164 -8.20 11.46 9.27
C LEU A 164 -8.57 10.74 7.96
N ARG A 165 -8.79 11.49 6.86
CA ARG A 165 -9.06 10.90 5.54
C ARG A 165 -7.86 10.10 5.04
N GLU A 166 -6.65 10.63 5.20
CA GLU A 166 -5.39 9.98 4.84
C GLU A 166 -5.19 8.68 5.66
N GLN A 167 -5.45 8.70 6.97
CA GLN A 167 -5.41 7.50 7.81
C GLN A 167 -6.43 6.44 7.39
N LYS A 168 -7.64 6.85 6.98
CA LYS A 168 -8.65 5.93 6.43
C LYS A 168 -8.19 5.29 5.12
N VAL A 169 -7.41 6.01 4.29
CA VAL A 169 -6.80 5.44 3.08
C VAL A 169 -5.73 4.42 3.46
N GLN A 170 -4.89 4.71 4.45
CA GLN A 170 -3.88 3.76 4.95
C GLN A 170 -4.52 2.48 5.51
N GLU A 171 -5.64 2.59 6.24
CA GLU A 171 -6.40 1.43 6.72
C GLU A 171 -6.85 0.53 5.55
N ARG A 172 -7.45 1.14 4.50
CA ARG A 172 -7.83 0.40 3.29
C ARG A 172 -6.63 -0.19 2.56
N ALA A 173 -5.49 0.50 2.55
CA ALA A 173 -4.26 -0.02 1.96
C ALA A 173 -3.75 -1.27 2.70
N VAL A 174 -3.83 -1.29 4.03
CA VAL A 174 -3.51 -2.48 4.84
C VAL A 174 -4.45 -3.63 4.51
N ASP A 175 -5.75 -3.37 4.37
CA ASP A 175 -6.73 -4.37 3.98
C ASP A 175 -6.43 -4.95 2.58
N VAL A 176 -6.13 -4.09 1.61
CA VAL A 176 -5.72 -4.47 0.25
C VAL A 176 -4.45 -5.32 0.24
N ALA A 177 -3.44 -4.92 1.01
CA ALA A 177 -2.19 -5.68 1.14
C ALA A 177 -2.43 -7.07 1.76
N ARG A 178 -3.30 -7.15 2.78
CA ARG A 178 -3.68 -8.42 3.40
C ARG A 178 -4.42 -9.33 2.41
N GLU A 179 -5.41 -8.81 1.69
CA GLU A 179 -6.12 -9.59 0.67
C GLU A 179 -5.20 -10.09 -0.44
N ASN A 180 -4.25 -9.25 -0.89
CA ASN A 180 -3.22 -9.63 -1.84
C ASN A 180 -2.35 -10.77 -1.30
N MET A 181 -1.84 -10.64 -0.07
CA MET A 181 -1.03 -11.66 0.60
C MET A 181 -1.79 -12.99 0.70
N GLU A 182 -3.04 -12.97 1.19
CA GLU A 182 -3.88 -14.16 1.34
C GLU A 182 -4.15 -14.84 -0.02
N HIS A 183 -4.42 -14.05 -1.06
CA HIS A 183 -4.64 -14.57 -2.41
C HIS A 183 -3.42 -15.31 -2.93
N TYR A 184 -2.24 -14.68 -2.91
CA TYR A 184 -1.02 -15.29 -3.42
C TYR A 184 -0.53 -16.44 -2.54
N HIS A 185 -0.73 -16.38 -1.22
CA HIS A 185 -0.43 -17.49 -0.32
C HIS A 185 -1.27 -18.74 -0.66
N LYS A 186 -2.57 -18.59 -0.93
CA LYS A 186 -3.43 -19.70 -1.40
C LYS A 186 -2.90 -20.33 -2.69
N VAL A 187 -2.50 -19.50 -3.65
CA VAL A 187 -1.91 -19.97 -4.93
C VAL A 187 -0.60 -20.72 -4.70
N ILE A 188 0.32 -20.15 -3.92
CA ILE A 188 1.62 -20.77 -3.61
C ILE A 188 1.43 -22.08 -2.84
N LYS A 189 0.54 -22.12 -1.85
CA LYS A 189 0.20 -23.31 -1.06
C LYS A 189 -0.40 -24.43 -1.92
N GLN A 190 -1.21 -24.08 -2.92
CA GLN A 190 -1.71 -25.06 -3.89
C GLN A 190 -0.58 -25.61 -4.77
N ASN A 191 0.26 -24.73 -5.32
CA ASN A 191 1.39 -25.13 -6.18
C ASN A 191 2.39 -26.01 -5.42
N TYR A 192 2.69 -25.68 -4.16
CA TYR A 192 3.52 -26.48 -3.27
C TYR A 192 2.95 -27.89 -3.06
N ARG A 193 1.64 -28.01 -2.76
CA ARG A 193 0.98 -29.31 -2.57
C ARG A 193 1.05 -30.18 -3.82
N GLU A 194 0.79 -29.59 -4.99
CA GLU A 194 0.85 -30.32 -6.26
C GLU A 194 2.28 -30.76 -6.60
N PHE A 195 3.27 -29.88 -6.39
CA PHE A 195 4.68 -30.21 -6.54
C PHE A 195 5.08 -31.38 -5.63
N MET A 196 4.77 -31.30 -4.33
CA MET A 196 5.15 -32.33 -3.36
C MET A 196 4.51 -33.68 -3.66
N LYS A 197 3.25 -33.70 -4.12
CA LYS A 197 2.57 -34.94 -4.54
C LYS A 197 3.33 -35.63 -5.68
N ARG A 198 3.71 -34.87 -6.72
CA ARG A 198 4.49 -35.41 -7.86
C ARG A 198 5.88 -35.83 -7.44
N TYR A 199 6.56 -35.01 -6.64
CA TYR A 199 7.89 -35.30 -6.12
C TYR A 199 7.92 -36.61 -5.35
N LEU A 200 7.02 -36.81 -4.37
CA LEU A 200 7.03 -38.01 -3.53
C LEU A 200 6.84 -39.30 -4.35
N LEU A 201 5.96 -39.26 -5.36
CA LEU A 201 5.76 -40.38 -6.27
C LEU A 201 7.01 -40.68 -7.10
N GLN A 202 7.56 -39.65 -7.76
CA GLN A 202 8.77 -39.81 -8.60
C GLN A 202 9.99 -40.21 -7.78
N ASN A 203 10.15 -39.63 -6.58
CA ASN A 203 11.22 -39.94 -5.66
C ASN A 203 11.17 -41.41 -5.28
N ARG A 204 10.00 -41.92 -4.87
CA ARG A 204 9.82 -43.34 -4.55
C ARG A 204 10.21 -44.25 -5.72
N ILE A 205 9.69 -43.99 -6.93
CA ILE A 205 10.00 -44.80 -8.11
C ILE A 205 11.50 -44.80 -8.40
N HIS A 206 12.14 -43.63 -8.32
CA HIS A 206 13.57 -43.51 -8.60
C HIS A 206 14.43 -44.16 -7.50
N SER A 207 14.08 -43.97 -6.23
CA SER A 207 14.74 -44.63 -5.10
C SER A 207 14.62 -46.15 -5.20
N ASP A 208 13.43 -46.67 -5.54
CA ASP A 208 13.19 -48.10 -5.72
C ASP A 208 14.03 -48.66 -6.90
N LEU A 209 14.13 -47.93 -8.01
CA LEU A 209 14.95 -48.32 -9.16
C LEU A 209 16.44 -48.40 -8.81
N LEU A 210 16.96 -47.36 -8.13
CA LEU A 210 18.37 -47.29 -7.72
C LEU A 210 18.69 -48.36 -6.67
N ALA A 211 17.80 -48.60 -5.72
CA ALA A 211 17.98 -49.61 -4.67
C ALA A 211 18.00 -51.04 -5.23
N ASN A 212 17.25 -51.31 -6.30
CA ASN A 212 17.19 -52.63 -6.93
C ASN A 212 18.23 -52.82 -8.05
N PHE A 213 19.00 -51.80 -8.42
CA PHE A 213 19.93 -51.85 -9.56
C PHE A 213 20.89 -53.04 -9.49
N GLU A 214 21.59 -53.23 -8.37
CA GLU A 214 22.57 -54.33 -8.23
C GLU A 214 21.92 -55.70 -8.33
N LYS A 215 20.74 -55.85 -7.71
CA LYS A 215 19.96 -57.08 -7.74
C LYS A 215 19.55 -57.46 -9.17
N GLU A 216 19.14 -56.49 -9.99
CA GLU A 216 18.78 -56.74 -11.38
C GLU A 216 20.01 -57.05 -12.26
N ILE A 217 21.17 -56.45 -11.98
CA ILE A 217 22.44 -56.84 -12.63
C ILE A 217 22.80 -58.30 -12.33
N GLU A 218 22.71 -58.73 -11.07
CA GLU A 218 22.96 -60.13 -10.70
C GLU A 218 21.95 -61.08 -11.33
N LYS A 219 20.68 -60.67 -11.44
CA LYS A 219 19.66 -61.46 -12.12
C LYS A 219 20.00 -61.66 -13.59
N LEU A 220 20.41 -60.61 -14.32
CA LEU A 220 20.87 -60.72 -15.71
C LEU A 220 22.07 -61.67 -15.85
N ARG A 221 22.99 -61.66 -14.88
CA ARG A 221 24.14 -62.58 -14.84
C ARG A 221 23.72 -64.03 -14.67
N SER A 222 22.70 -64.29 -13.83
CA SER A 222 22.21 -65.64 -13.53
C SER A 222 21.43 -66.30 -14.68
N LEU A 223 20.85 -65.49 -15.57
CA LEU A 223 20.03 -65.96 -16.69
C LEU A 223 20.91 -66.41 -17.87
N LYS A 224 21.18 -67.72 -17.92
CA LYS A 224 21.97 -68.35 -18.99
C LYS A 224 21.21 -68.34 -20.32
N LEU A 225 21.96 -68.18 -21.41
CA LEU A 225 21.43 -68.29 -22.77
C LEU A 225 21.10 -69.74 -23.12
N HIS A 226 20.17 -69.93 -24.05
CA HIS A 226 19.92 -71.24 -24.64
C HIS A 226 21.24 -71.79 -25.25
N PRO A 227 21.56 -73.09 -25.09
CA PRO A 227 22.85 -73.64 -25.50
C PRO A 227 23.27 -73.33 -26.94
N VAL A 228 22.31 -73.33 -27.87
CA VAL A 228 22.54 -73.03 -29.30
C VAL A 228 22.99 -71.58 -29.55
N LEU A 229 22.68 -70.66 -28.63
CA LEU A 229 23.03 -69.25 -28.72
C LEU A 229 24.30 -68.89 -27.95
N GLN A 230 24.88 -69.85 -27.21
CA GLN A 230 26.09 -69.62 -26.44
C GLN A 230 27.32 -69.58 -27.36
N THR A 231 28.22 -68.64 -27.08
CA THR A 231 29.51 -68.51 -27.76
C THR A 231 30.60 -68.36 -26.71
N ALA A 232 31.87 -68.33 -27.14
CA ALA A 232 33.00 -68.09 -26.22
C ALA A 232 32.85 -66.78 -25.43
N THR A 233 32.18 -65.78 -26.00
CA THR A 233 32.02 -64.43 -25.44
C THR A 233 30.60 -64.10 -24.96
N ARG A 234 29.61 -64.98 -25.15
CA ARG A 234 28.21 -64.77 -24.73
C ARG A 234 27.65 -66.01 -24.07
N LYS A 235 27.36 -65.93 -22.77
CA LYS A 235 26.90 -67.02 -21.91
C LYS A 235 25.61 -66.69 -21.15
N CYS A 236 25.38 -65.42 -20.82
CA CYS A 236 24.21 -64.95 -20.07
C CYS A 236 23.62 -63.67 -20.69
N LEU A 237 22.46 -63.24 -20.19
CA LEU A 237 21.83 -62.01 -20.69
C LEU A 237 22.64 -60.74 -20.40
N LEU A 238 23.45 -60.74 -19.33
CA LEU A 238 24.32 -59.61 -19.00
C LEU A 238 25.36 -59.33 -20.11
N ASP A 239 25.80 -60.36 -20.86
CA ASP A 239 26.80 -60.21 -21.93
C ASP A 239 26.28 -59.38 -23.14
N PHE A 240 24.99 -59.06 -23.18
CA PHE A 240 24.37 -58.21 -24.20
C PHE A 240 24.30 -56.73 -23.80
N VAL A 241 24.65 -56.39 -22.57
CA VAL A 241 24.63 -55.01 -22.06
C VAL A 241 26.03 -54.56 -21.64
N LYS A 242 26.30 -53.27 -21.80
CA LYS A 242 27.56 -52.67 -21.34
C LYS A 242 27.46 -52.40 -19.83
N GLU A 243 27.78 -53.40 -19.01
CA GLU A 243 27.67 -53.32 -17.54
C GLU A 243 28.35 -52.07 -16.96
N GLU A 244 29.59 -51.78 -17.38
CA GLU A 244 30.32 -50.60 -16.90
C GLU A 244 29.58 -49.29 -17.18
N ASN A 245 28.94 -49.17 -18.35
CA ASN A 245 28.14 -47.98 -18.69
C ASN A 245 26.87 -47.90 -17.86
N LEU A 246 26.21 -49.03 -17.59
CA LEU A 246 25.02 -49.08 -16.73
C LEU A 246 25.37 -48.66 -15.30
N ARG A 247 26.48 -49.17 -14.75
CA ARG A 247 26.97 -48.80 -13.41
C ARG A 247 27.30 -47.30 -13.31
N LYS A 248 28.04 -46.75 -14.28
CA LYS A 248 28.31 -45.30 -14.35
C LYS A 248 27.03 -44.47 -14.43
N THR A 249 26.04 -44.93 -15.20
CA THR A 249 24.75 -44.24 -15.31
C THR A 249 23.99 -44.29 -13.98
N ALA A 250 23.94 -45.46 -13.32
CA ALA A 250 23.30 -45.61 -12.01
C ALA A 250 23.95 -44.73 -10.92
N GLU A 251 25.28 -44.65 -10.90
CA GLU A 251 26.02 -43.75 -10.00
C GLU A 251 25.68 -42.28 -10.26
N SER A 252 25.68 -41.85 -11.52
CA SER A 252 25.30 -40.49 -11.92
C SER A 252 23.84 -40.15 -11.57
N CYS A 253 22.91 -41.08 -11.81
CA CYS A 253 21.51 -40.96 -11.40
C CYS A 253 21.37 -40.88 -9.89
N GLY A 254 22.11 -41.70 -9.12
CA GLY A 254 22.11 -41.66 -7.66
C GLY A 254 22.72 -40.37 -7.08
N GLY A 255 23.72 -39.79 -7.74
CA GLY A 255 24.23 -38.46 -7.42
C GLY A 255 23.17 -37.37 -7.64
N SER A 256 22.55 -37.36 -8.82
CA SER A 256 21.51 -36.39 -9.19
C SER A 256 20.26 -36.50 -8.30
N HIS A 257 19.86 -37.73 -7.95
CA HIS A 257 18.74 -38.02 -7.05
C HIS A 257 18.95 -37.37 -5.68
N ARG A 258 20.10 -37.62 -5.05
CA ARG A 258 20.47 -37.04 -3.74
C ARG A 258 20.58 -35.52 -3.79
N GLN A 259 21.14 -34.98 -4.87
CA GLN A 259 21.24 -33.53 -5.05
C GLN A 259 19.85 -32.89 -5.13
N PHE A 260 18.94 -33.49 -5.89
CA PHE A 260 17.57 -33.00 -6.01
C PHE A 260 16.81 -33.12 -4.68
N GLU A 261 16.95 -34.23 -3.96
CA GLU A 261 16.38 -34.42 -2.62
C GLU A 261 16.84 -33.33 -1.63
N SER A 262 18.13 -32.97 -1.66
CA SER A 262 18.66 -31.86 -0.86
C SER A 262 17.99 -30.53 -1.21
N LYS A 263 17.79 -30.24 -2.51
CA LYS A 263 17.10 -29.03 -2.96
C LYS A 263 15.62 -29.02 -2.57
N VAL A 264 14.93 -30.16 -2.62
CA VAL A 264 13.54 -30.26 -2.17
C VAL A 264 13.43 -30.07 -0.67
N SER A 265 14.39 -30.54 0.10
CA SER A 265 14.46 -30.32 1.55
C SER A 265 14.63 -28.83 1.89
N GLN A 266 15.52 -28.12 1.18
CA GLN A 266 15.67 -26.66 1.31
C GLN A 266 14.37 -25.93 0.94
N PHE A 267 13.74 -26.31 -0.17
CA PHE A 267 12.47 -25.74 -0.60
C PHE A 267 11.34 -25.94 0.42
N LYS A 268 11.24 -27.14 1.00
CA LYS A 268 10.28 -27.44 2.08
C LYS A 268 10.49 -26.53 3.29
N GLN A 269 11.74 -26.32 3.71
CA GLN A 269 12.05 -25.43 4.83
C GLN A 269 11.63 -23.99 4.54
N MET A 270 11.96 -23.46 3.35
CA MET A 270 11.54 -22.12 2.94
C MET A 270 10.02 -21.98 2.92
N PHE A 271 9.30 -22.97 2.38
CA PHE A 271 7.84 -22.96 2.34
C PHE A 271 7.23 -22.95 3.75
N VAL A 272 7.73 -23.79 4.66
CA VAL A 272 7.26 -23.83 6.06
C VAL A 272 7.48 -22.49 6.75
N GLU A 273 8.62 -21.83 6.49
CA GLU A 273 8.90 -20.50 7.05
C GLU A 273 7.92 -19.44 6.53
N VAL A 274 7.64 -19.43 5.22
CA VAL A 274 6.68 -18.51 4.59
C VAL A 274 5.27 -18.78 5.12
N ASP A 275 4.82 -20.05 5.16
CA ASP A 275 3.49 -20.42 5.65
C ASP A 275 3.31 -19.95 7.10
N ARG A 276 4.28 -20.22 7.98
CA ARG A 276 4.24 -19.74 9.37
C ARG A 276 4.14 -18.22 9.47
N LYS A 277 4.97 -17.47 8.72
CA LYS A 277 4.97 -16.00 8.74
C LYS A 277 3.63 -15.42 8.27
N VAL A 278 3.02 -16.02 7.25
CA VAL A 278 1.70 -15.58 6.76
C VAL A 278 0.61 -15.84 7.80
N GLU A 279 0.61 -17.00 8.45
CA GLU A 279 -0.36 -17.32 9.51
C GLU A 279 -0.20 -16.36 10.72
N GLU A 280 1.03 -16.02 11.11
CA GLU A 280 1.31 -15.05 12.17
C GLU A 280 0.82 -13.64 11.84
N LEU A 281 1.06 -13.18 10.61
CA LEU A 281 0.55 -11.89 10.14
C LEU A 281 -0.97 -11.87 10.04
N SER A 282 -1.59 -12.99 9.64
CA SER A 282 -3.04 -13.10 9.54
C SER A 282 -3.72 -13.10 10.91
N ALA A 283 -3.07 -13.67 11.92
CA ALA A 283 -3.53 -13.61 13.32
C ALA A 283 -3.35 -12.21 13.95
N SER A 284 -2.36 -11.44 13.48
CA SER A 284 -2.12 -10.07 13.92
C SER A 284 -3.16 -9.12 13.33
N ARG A 285 -4.09 -8.65 14.16
CA ARG A 285 -4.99 -7.57 13.76
C ARG A 285 -4.35 -6.23 14.08
N ALA A 286 -3.71 -5.61 13.10
CA ALA A 286 -3.35 -4.19 13.20
C ALA A 286 -4.66 -3.38 13.27
N SER A 287 -5.03 -2.91 14.45
CA SER A 287 -6.16 -2.00 14.63
C SER A 287 -5.62 -0.58 14.74
N LEU A 288 -5.88 0.23 13.72
CA LEU A 288 -5.63 1.68 13.83
C LEU A 288 -6.76 2.28 14.67
N PRO A 289 -6.50 3.16 15.65
CA PRO A 289 -7.54 3.77 16.51
C PRO A 289 -8.35 4.85 15.77
N ILE A 290 -8.59 4.70 14.47
CA ILE A 290 -9.23 5.67 13.58
C ILE A 290 -10.62 6.06 14.09
N ARG A 291 -11.41 5.10 14.59
CA ARG A 291 -12.73 5.38 15.16
C ARG A 291 -12.69 6.37 16.32
N ASN A 292 -11.71 6.24 17.22
CA ASN A 292 -11.60 7.15 18.37
C ASN A 292 -11.21 8.56 17.92
N CYS A 293 -10.25 8.66 16.98
CA CYS A 293 -9.87 9.92 16.36
C CYS A 293 -11.05 10.59 15.65
N GLU A 294 -11.84 9.84 14.87
CA GLU A 294 -13.03 10.35 14.20
C GLU A 294 -14.06 10.91 15.18
N LEU A 295 -14.31 10.22 16.30
CA LEU A 295 -15.22 10.71 17.35
C LEU A 295 -14.69 12.00 17.98
N THR A 296 -13.40 12.05 18.32
CA THR A 296 -12.79 13.24 18.93
C THR A 296 -12.84 14.44 17.99
N ILE A 297 -12.57 14.25 16.69
CA ILE A 297 -12.66 15.32 15.69
C ILE A 297 -14.11 15.81 15.56
N LYS A 298 -15.10 14.90 15.51
CA LYS A 298 -16.52 15.29 15.49
C LYS A 298 -16.92 16.08 16.74
N ASP A 299 -16.46 15.67 17.91
CA ASP A 299 -16.74 16.40 19.16
C ASP A 299 -16.15 17.82 19.14
N CYS A 300 -15.02 18.05 18.48
CA CYS A 300 -14.43 19.38 18.33
C CYS A 300 -15.29 20.35 17.49
N GLN A 301 -16.17 19.85 16.63
CA GLN A 301 -17.03 20.67 15.77
C GLN A 301 -17.99 21.56 16.58
N ARG A 302 -18.38 21.14 17.79
CA ARG A 302 -19.22 21.94 18.69
C ARG A 302 -18.53 23.25 19.10
N PHE A 303 -17.22 23.19 19.38
CA PHE A 303 -16.45 24.36 19.78
C PHE A 303 -16.27 25.34 18.62
N ILE A 304 -16.12 24.84 17.39
CA ILE A 304 -16.07 25.70 16.20
C ILE A 304 -17.42 26.41 15.99
N THR A 305 -18.52 25.70 16.24
CA THR A 305 -19.87 26.26 16.14
C THR A 305 -20.09 27.36 17.18
N GLU A 306 -19.67 27.14 18.42
CA GLU A 306 -19.68 28.15 19.48
C GLU A 306 -18.82 29.37 19.13
N GLN A 307 -17.57 29.16 18.71
CA GLN A 307 -16.68 30.25 18.30
C GLN A 307 -17.27 31.05 17.12
N LYS A 308 -17.89 30.37 16.14
CA LYS A 308 -18.57 31.02 15.02
C LYS A 308 -19.72 31.91 15.48
N SER A 309 -20.53 31.44 16.44
CA SER A 309 -21.61 32.23 17.05
C SER A 309 -21.08 33.46 17.80
N ILE A 310 -20.00 33.31 18.57
CA ILE A 310 -19.31 34.42 19.25
C ILE A 310 -18.82 35.44 18.21
N MET A 311 -18.18 34.99 17.14
CA MET A 311 -17.69 35.88 16.09
C MET A 311 -18.82 36.62 15.36
N GLN A 312 -19.96 35.98 15.11
CA GLN A 312 -21.14 36.64 14.54
C GLN A 312 -21.67 37.73 15.48
N SER A 313 -21.72 37.45 16.77
CA SER A 313 -22.17 38.41 17.80
C SER A 313 -21.23 39.62 17.87
N LEU A 314 -19.92 39.40 17.89
CA LEU A 314 -18.92 40.47 17.88
C LEU A 314 -18.95 41.28 16.57
N ARG A 315 -19.24 40.66 15.42
CA ARG A 315 -19.43 41.40 14.16
C ARG A 315 -20.63 42.34 14.23
N LEU A 316 -21.77 41.87 14.75
CA LEU A 316 -22.97 42.71 14.88
C LEU A 316 -22.74 43.91 15.78
N VAL A 317 -22.07 43.72 16.93
CA VAL A 317 -21.72 44.83 17.83
C VAL A 317 -20.78 45.82 17.15
N SER A 318 -19.77 45.34 16.41
CA SER A 318 -18.89 46.18 15.60
C SER A 318 -19.68 47.08 14.65
N PHE A 319 -20.57 46.47 13.84
CA PHE A 319 -21.40 47.20 12.88
C PHE A 319 -22.30 48.26 13.54
N LEU A 320 -22.93 47.93 14.67
CA LEU A 320 -23.79 48.87 15.39
C LEU A 320 -22.99 50.04 15.99
N SER A 321 -21.82 49.78 16.58
CA SER A 321 -20.95 50.83 17.11
C SER A 321 -20.46 51.78 16.02
N PHE A 322 -20.07 51.28 14.84
CA PHE A 322 -19.63 52.14 13.73
C PHE A 322 -20.74 52.97 13.11
N THR A 323 -21.98 52.48 13.12
CA THR A 323 -23.12 53.21 12.54
C THR A 323 -23.60 54.34 13.44
N ILE A 324 -23.48 54.19 14.77
CA ILE A 324 -23.91 55.20 15.75
C ILE A 324 -22.89 56.34 15.91
N PHE A 325 -21.60 56.08 15.74
CA PHE A 325 -20.55 57.09 15.85
C PHE A 325 -20.20 57.83 14.54
N ALA A 326 -20.79 57.41 13.41
CA ALA A 326 -20.59 58.03 12.09
C ALA A 326 -21.69 59.05 11.70
N THR A 327 -22.61 59.35 12.61
CA THR A 327 -23.66 60.39 12.51
C THR A 327 -23.49 61.42 13.59
#